data_AF-A0A952KI71-F1
#
_entry.id   AF-A0A952KI71-F1
#
_cell.length_a   1.000
_cell.length_b   1.000
_cell.length_c   1.000
_cell.angle_alpha   90.00
_cell.angle_beta   90.00
_cell.angle_gamma   90.00
#
_symmetry.space_group_name_H-M   'P 1'
#
loop_
_entity.id
_entity.type
_entity.pdbx_description
1 polymer ?
#
loop_
_entity_poly.entity_id
_entity_poly.type
_entity_poly.pdbx_seq_one_letter_code
_entity_poly.pdbx_strand_id
1 'polypeptide(L)'
;MSGSASSISARVVAAYRSSREAGADEWTACEKALDVFRRVHPDASADFANTFVSEALREAYPPERVARAPVTASAALRRAASPTGMSPHS
;
A
#
# COMPACT_ATOMS: atom_id res chain seq x y z
N MET A 1 22.75 5.12 -5.86
CA MET A 1 22.78 4.06 -4.83
C MET A 1 21.68 4.37 -3.82
N SER A 2 20.46 3.83 -3.99
CA SER A 2 19.36 4.03 -3.03
C SER A 2 19.32 2.81 -2.12
N GLY A 3 20.14 2.83 -1.07
CA GLY A 3 20.42 1.63 -0.28
C GLY A 3 20.83 1.98 1.12
N SER A 4 20.06 2.83 1.80
CA SER A 4 20.22 3.13 3.22
C SER A 4 18.92 3.67 3.82
N ALA A 5 17.76 3.15 3.41
CA ALA A 5 16.65 3.14 4.35
C ALA A 5 17.19 2.37 5.57
N SER A 6 17.32 3.06 6.70
CA SER A 6 18.01 2.55 7.89
C SER A 6 17.61 1.09 8.15
N SER A 7 18.54 0.21 8.53
CA SER A 7 18.29 -1.24 8.69
C SER A 7 16.99 -1.54 9.48
N ILE A 8 16.63 -0.63 10.38
CA ILE A 8 15.39 -0.63 11.16
C ILE A 8 14.16 -0.28 10.31
N SER A 9 14.17 0.82 9.54
CA SER A 9 13.06 1.19 8.64
C SER A 9 12.73 0.08 7.65
N ALA A 10 13.75 -0.57 7.07
CA ALA A 10 13.56 -1.70 6.18
C ALA A 10 12.88 -2.91 6.88
N ARG A 11 13.27 -3.20 8.12
CA ARG A 11 12.66 -4.28 8.93
C ARG A 11 11.22 -3.95 9.32
N VAL A 12 10.94 -2.71 9.70
CA VAL A 12 9.59 -2.21 10.01
C VAL A 12 8.67 -2.36 8.81
N VAL A 13 9.10 -1.88 7.64
CA VAL A 13 8.34 -1.97 6.38
C VAL A 13 8.12 -3.43 5.98
N ALA A 14 9.14 -4.28 6.11
CA ALA A 14 9.02 -5.71 5.80
C ALA A 14 8.01 -6.42 6.71
N ALA A 15 8.02 -6.12 8.01
CA ALA A 15 7.08 -6.69 8.96
C ALA A 15 5.64 -6.26 8.67
N TYR A 16 5.43 -4.96 8.39
CA TYR A 16 4.13 -4.45 7.96
C TYR A 16 3.65 -5.16 6.70
N ARG A 17 4.48 -5.20 5.65
CA ARG A 17 4.14 -5.83 4.36
C ARG A 17 3.79 -7.31 4.53
N SER A 18 4.63 -8.06 5.24
CA SER A 18 4.41 -9.49 5.47
C SER A 18 3.10 -9.74 6.22
N SER A 19 2.75 -8.89 7.18
CA SER A 19 1.47 -8.98 7.90
C SER A 19 0.27 -8.71 6.97
N ARG A 20 0.37 -7.72 6.08
CA ARG A 20 -0.66 -7.42 5.08
C ARG A 20 -0.82 -8.56 4.07
N GLU A 21 0.29 -9.15 3.61
CA GLU A 21 0.29 -10.32 2.72
C GLU A 21 -0.34 -11.56 3.38
N ALA A 22 -0.25 -11.68 4.71
CA ALA A 22 -0.94 -12.71 5.50
C ALA A 22 -2.43 -12.43 5.77
N GLY A 23 -2.98 -11.32 5.26
CA GLY A 23 -4.39 -10.96 5.42
C GLY A 23 -4.73 -10.19 6.69
N ALA A 24 -3.73 -9.73 7.46
CA ALA A 24 -3.98 -8.88 8.61
C ALA A 24 -4.55 -7.52 8.17
N ASP A 25 -5.45 -6.95 8.98
CA ASP A 25 -5.92 -5.58 8.80
C ASP A 25 -4.77 -4.57 9.05
N GLU A 26 -5.01 -3.32 8.68
CA GLU A 26 -4.01 -2.26 8.75
C GLU A 26 -3.52 -2.00 10.18
N TRP A 27 -4.41 -2.04 11.17
CA TRP A 27 -4.06 -1.84 12.56
C TRP A 27 -3.12 -2.94 13.05
N THR A 28 -3.50 -4.21 12.84
CA THR A 28 -2.69 -5.37 13.21
C THR A 28 -1.31 -5.35 12.54
N ALA A 29 -1.25 -4.94 11.26
CA ALA A 29 0.02 -4.82 10.54
C ALA A 29 0.92 -3.70 11.12
N CYS A 30 0.33 -2.57 11.53
CA CYS A 30 1.05 -1.49 12.20
C CYS A 30 1.58 -1.92 13.58
N GLU A 31 0.81 -2.70 14.35
CA GLU A 31 1.28 -3.25 15.63
C GLU A 31 2.50 -4.17 15.45
N LYS A 32 2.53 -4.99 14.39
CA LYS A 32 3.70 -5.82 14.06
C LYS A 32 4.93 -4.99 13.70
N ALA A 33 4.75 -3.89 12.97
CA ALA A 33 5.81 -2.94 12.65
C ALA A 33 6.36 -2.26 13.93
N LEU A 34 5.47 -1.84 14.84
CA LEU A 34 5.84 -1.24 16.12
C LEU A 34 6.60 -2.22 17.02
N ASP A 35 6.19 -3.50 17.07
CA ASP A 35 6.88 -4.53 17.84
C ASP A 35 8.32 -4.71 17.37
N VAL A 36 8.56 -4.74 16.05
CA VAL A 36 9.91 -4.80 15.48
C VAL A 36 10.75 -3.59 15.88
N PHE A 37 10.17 -2.39 15.86
CA PHE A 37 10.86 -1.18 16.29
C PHE A 37 11.24 -1.22 17.77
N ARG A 38 10.28 -1.58 18.64
CA ARG A 38 10.47 -1.65 20.11
C ARG A 38 11.51 -2.69 20.53
N ARG A 39 11.65 -3.80 19.79
CA ARG A 39 12.72 -4.78 20.06
C ARG A 39 14.12 -4.21 19.85
N VAL A 40 14.27 -3.23 18.95
CA VAL A 40 15.55 -2.57 18.69
C VAL A 40 15.75 -1.36 19.62
N HIS A 41 14.66 -0.66 19.94
CA HIS A 41 14.68 0.52 20.80
C HIS A 41 13.65 0.38 21.94
N PRO A 42 13.94 -0.44 22.97
CA PRO A 42 13.00 -0.69 24.06
C PRO A 42 12.73 0.55 24.92
N ASP A 43 13.72 1.45 25.03
CA ASP A 43 13.60 2.71 25.77
C ASP A 43 12.94 3.85 24.97
N ALA A 44 12.57 3.62 23.71
CA ALA A 44 11.88 4.63 22.92
C ALA A 44 10.46 4.88 23.45
N SER A 45 10.06 6.15 23.47
CA SER A 45 8.68 6.51 23.81
C SER A 45 7.69 5.98 22.78
N ALA A 46 6.45 5.77 23.22
CA ALA A 46 5.38 5.30 22.35
C ALA A 46 5.13 6.29 21.19
N ASP A 47 5.12 7.59 21.47
CA ASP A 47 4.99 8.63 20.45
C ASP A 47 6.10 8.56 19.41
N PHE A 48 7.36 8.42 19.84
CA PHE A 48 8.49 8.32 18.92
C PHE A 48 8.38 7.08 18.02
N ALA A 49 8.02 5.93 18.60
CA ALA A 49 7.80 4.70 17.83
C ALA A 49 6.69 4.85 16.79
N ASN A 50 5.57 5.47 17.17
CA ASN A 50 4.44 5.72 16.26
C ASN A 50 4.84 6.66 15.11
N THR A 51 5.49 7.78 15.41
CA THR A 51 5.99 8.72 14.39
C THR A 51 6.97 8.03 13.45
N PHE A 52 7.94 7.29 13.98
CA PHE A 52 8.93 6.58 13.18
C PHE A 52 8.28 5.57 12.22
N VAL A 53 7.37 4.73 12.72
CA VAL A 53 6.67 3.74 11.88
C VAL A 53 5.84 4.43 10.81
N SER A 54 5.12 5.51 11.16
CA SER A 54 4.31 6.28 10.22
C SER A 54 5.15 6.88 9.08
N GLU A 55 6.29 7.48 9.41
CA GLU A 55 7.21 8.05 8.42
C GLU A 55 7.84 6.97 7.54
N ALA A 56 8.26 5.85 8.12
CA ALA A 56 8.83 4.73 7.37
C ALA A 56 7.83 4.12 6.36
N LEU A 57 6.55 4.01 6.76
CA LEU A 57 5.49 3.52 5.88
C LEU A 57 5.14 4.55 4.81
N ARG A 58 5.08 5.84 5.15
CA ARG A 58 4.83 6.93 4.19
C ARG A 58 5.90 7.00 3.11
N GLU A 59 7.17 6.79 3.46
CA GLU A 59 8.28 6.73 2.51
C GLU A 59 8.17 5.51 1.58
N ALA A 60 7.81 4.34 2.12
CA ALA A 60 7.70 3.10 1.35
C ALA A 60 6.45 3.04 0.45
N TYR A 61 5.35 3.62 0.91
CA TYR A 61 4.04 3.64 0.25
C TYR A 61 3.56 5.08 0.06
N PRO A 62 4.21 5.86 -0.83
CA PRO A 62 3.77 7.22 -1.07
C PRO A 62 2.35 7.20 -1.66
N PRO A 63 1.46 8.11 -1.20
CA PRO A 63 0.04 8.10 -1.56
C PRO A 63 -0.19 8.21 -3.08
N GLU A 64 0.73 8.83 -3.82
CA GLU A 64 0.67 8.93 -5.29
C GLU A 64 0.78 7.58 -6.01
N ARG A 65 1.38 6.56 -5.40
CA ARG A 65 1.54 5.23 -6.03
C ARG A 65 0.31 4.34 -5.91
N VAL A 66 -0.60 4.63 -4.99
CA VAL A 66 -1.86 3.87 -4.81
C VAL A 66 -2.96 4.38 -5.76
N ALA A 67 -2.87 5.63 -6.22
CA ALA A 67 -3.83 6.23 -7.16
C ALA A 67 -3.66 5.77 -8.63
N ARG A 68 -2.51 5.20 -9.01
CA ARG A 68 -2.25 4.65 -10.36
C ARG A 68 -2.54 3.14 -10.41
N ALA A 69 -3.78 2.75 -10.11
CA ALA A 69 -4.31 1.55 -10.75
C ALA A 69 -4.41 1.85 -12.26
N PRO A 70 -3.92 0.98 -13.16
CA PRO A 70 -4.10 1.21 -14.59
C PRO A 70 -5.61 1.17 -14.87
N VAL A 71 -6.15 2.31 -15.29
CA VAL A 71 -7.47 2.43 -15.93
C VAL A 71 -7.39 1.72 -17.29
N THR A 72 -7.31 0.39 -17.28
CA THR A 72 -7.40 -0.49 -18.46
C THR A 72 -8.36 -1.64 -18.20
N ALA A 73 -9.51 -1.35 -17.57
CA ALA A 73 -10.64 -2.28 -17.54
C ALA A 73 -12.00 -1.63 -17.88
N SER A 74 -12.11 -0.29 -17.88
CA SER A 74 -13.39 0.39 -18.17
C SER A 74 -13.49 0.98 -19.58
N ALA A 75 -12.42 0.95 -20.37
CA ALA A 75 -12.45 1.39 -21.78
C ALA A 75 -12.90 0.28 -22.75
N ALA A 76 -12.85 -0.99 -22.34
CA ALA A 76 -13.24 -2.12 -23.20
C ALA A 76 -14.76 -2.35 -23.26
N LEU A 77 -15.52 -1.90 -22.26
CA LEU A 77 -16.97 -2.17 -22.20
C LEU A 77 -17.82 -1.18 -23.01
N ARG A 78 -17.27 -0.03 -23.44
CA ARG A 78 -18.04 0.96 -24.22
C ARG A 78 -18.01 0.76 -25.73
N ARG A 79 -17.24 -0.20 -26.25
CA ARG A 79 -17.13 -0.43 -27.71
C ARG A 79 -17.92 -1.65 -28.23
N ALA A 80 -18.64 -2.36 -27.36
CA ALA A 80 -19.41 -3.55 -27.72
C ALA A 80 -20.94 -3.32 -27.78
N ALA A 81 -21.41 -2.09 -27.58
CA ALA A 81 -22.84 -1.77 -27.58
C ALA A 81 -23.20 -0.74 -28.66
N SER A 82 -22.94 -1.08 -29.93
CA SER A 82 -23.70 -0.51 -31.04
C SER A 82 -24.72 -1.56 -31.49
N PRO A 83 -25.99 -1.44 -31.09
CA PRO A 83 -27.02 -2.37 -31.49
C PRO A 83 -27.35 -2.19 -32.97
N THR A 84 -27.38 -3.33 -33.65
CA THR A 84 -27.99 -3.60 -34.95
C THR A 84 -29.35 -2.93 -35.08
N GLY A 85 -29.46 -1.99 -36.02
CA GLY A 85 -30.74 -1.43 -36.47
C GLY A 85 -30.91 -1.71 -37.96
N MET A 86 -31.57 -2.82 -38.28
CA MET A 86 -32.09 -3.07 -39.63
C MET A 86 -33.22 -2.08 -39.96
N SER A 87 -33.32 -1.77 -41.25
CA SER A 87 -34.29 -0.95 -42.00
C SER A 87 -35.78 -1.27 -41.71
N PRO A 88 -36.72 -0.44 -42.22
CA PRO A 88 -37.33 -0.82 -43.49
C PRO A 88 -37.75 0.32 -44.46
N HIS A 89 -37.82 -0.08 -45.73
CA HIS A 89 -38.63 0.39 -46.87
C HIS A 89 -39.66 1.52 -46.65
N SER A 90 -39.68 2.50 -47.56
CA SER A 90 -40.48 2.51 -48.81
C SER A 90 -40.12 3.71 -49.68
#